data_AF-A0A8B9IJ24-F1
#
_entry.id   AF-A0A8B9IJ24-F1
#
_cell.length_a   1.000
_cell.length_b   1.000
_cell.length_c   1.000
_cell.angle_alpha   90.00
_cell.angle_beta   90.00
_cell.angle_gamma   90.00
#
_symmetry.space_group_name_H-M   'P 1'
#
loop_
_entity.id
_entity.type
_entity.pdbx_description
1 polymer ?
#
loop_
_entity_poly.entity_id
_entity_poly.type
_entity_poly.pdbx_seq_one_letter_code
_entity_poly.pdbx_strand_id
1 'polypeptide(L)'
;CGVTSSTSSPPASRARSLALVGAAVRKDVVRTDRGHPYFGGPEEGHPHLAALQALLTTFALGHPRLSYCQGMSDVAAPLLAVLDDEAQAFLCFCSLMRRLAPRFRPGGRGLSRAFAHLRRLLRRADPQFWGFLAARGAHDLLFCYRWLLLELKREFAFEDALRVLEITWSSLPPAPPPPPGGVPLLGAPLGARGGAPKSPSTSTR
;
A
#
# COMPACT_ATOMS: atom_id res chain seq x y z
N CYS A 1 -9.33 11.22 42.29
CA CYS A 1 -7.88 10.91 42.14
C CYS A 1 -7.80 9.52 41.49
N GLY A 2 -7.53 9.36 40.19
CA GLY A 2 -6.25 9.65 39.51
C GLY A 2 -5.22 8.59 39.96
N VAL A 3 -4.59 7.75 39.14
CA VAL A 3 -4.36 7.72 37.70
C VAL A 3 -4.09 6.24 37.34
N THR A 4 -4.61 5.75 36.22
CA THR A 4 -4.26 4.43 35.68
C THR A 4 -2.79 4.42 35.25
N SER A 5 -2.02 3.48 35.78
CA SER A 5 -0.60 3.28 35.51
C SER A 5 -0.36 2.95 34.04
N SER A 6 0.21 3.90 33.30
CA SER A 6 0.76 3.71 31.97
C SER A 6 2.04 2.88 32.07
N THR A 7 2.03 1.69 31.45
CA THR A 7 3.21 0.84 31.28
C THR A 7 4.22 1.53 30.37
N SER A 8 5.22 2.21 30.94
CA SER A 8 6.40 2.68 30.20
C SER A 8 7.33 1.49 29.96
N SER A 9 7.64 1.21 28.70
CA SER A 9 8.66 0.22 28.33
C SER A 9 10.05 0.75 28.69
N PRO A 10 10.99 -0.11 29.15
CA PRO A 10 12.31 0.35 29.60
C PRO A 10 13.12 1.00 28.47
N PRO A 11 13.96 2.01 28.76
CA PRO A 11 14.69 2.80 27.74
C PRO A 11 15.60 1.96 26.84
N ALA A 12 16.18 0.87 27.37
CA ALA A 12 17.04 -0.04 26.60
C ALA A 12 16.29 -0.83 25.51
N SER A 13 15.02 -1.20 25.72
CA SER A 13 14.24 -1.91 24.70
C SER A 13 13.84 -0.99 23.55
N ARG A 14 13.60 0.29 23.85
CA ARG A 14 13.26 1.32 22.87
C ARG A 14 14.46 1.71 22.00
N ALA A 15 15.64 1.84 22.60
CA ALA A 15 16.90 2.07 21.87
C ALA A 15 17.22 0.91 20.91
N ARG A 16 17.03 -0.34 21.35
CA ARG A 16 17.21 -1.53 20.51
C ARG A 16 16.21 -1.58 19.34
N SER A 17 14.95 -1.22 19.59
CA SER A 17 13.91 -1.12 18.55
C SER A 17 14.26 -0.06 17.51
N LEU A 18 14.71 1.12 17.95
CA LEU A 18 15.17 2.20 17.06
C LEU A 18 16.33 1.75 16.16
N ALA A 19 17.33 1.06 16.73
CA ALA A 19 18.47 0.57 15.97
C ALA A 19 18.07 -0.47 14.90
N LEU A 20 17.20 -1.42 15.25
CA LEU A 20 16.68 -2.44 14.33
C LEU A 20 15.87 -1.82 13.19
N VAL A 21 14.93 -0.94 13.52
CA VAL A 21 14.10 -0.24 12.53
C VAL A 21 14.96 0.64 11.63
N GLY A 22 15.86 1.42 12.22
CA GLY A 22 16.76 2.30 11.47
C GLY A 22 17.64 1.54 10.48
N ALA A 23 18.16 0.38 10.87
CA ALA A 23 18.95 -0.48 9.97
C ALA A 23 18.11 -1.02 8.80
N ALA A 24 16.89 -1.49 9.08
CA ALA A 24 15.97 -1.99 8.04
C ALA A 24 15.56 -0.90 7.05
N VAL A 25 15.25 0.30 7.55
CA VAL A 25 14.93 1.48 6.73
C VAL A 25 16.13 1.88 5.87
N ARG A 26 17.32 2.04 6.48
CA ARG A 26 18.53 2.47 5.78
C ARG A 26 18.85 1.57 4.59
N LYS A 27 18.75 0.25 4.77
CA LYS A 27 18.99 -0.76 3.71
C LYS A 27 18.14 -0.50 2.46
N ASP A 28 16.92 -0.02 2.64
CA ASP A 28 15.99 0.26 1.55
C ASP A 28 16.14 1.68 0.99
N VAL A 29 16.41 2.67 1.85
CA VAL A 29 16.58 4.06 1.44
C VAL A 29 17.75 4.23 0.46
N VAL A 30 18.92 3.65 0.76
CA VAL A 30 20.12 3.80 -0.11
C VAL A 30 19.94 3.23 -1.53
N ARG A 31 18.99 2.31 -1.70
CA ARG A 31 18.63 1.69 -2.99
C ARG A 31 17.36 2.26 -3.63
N THR A 32 16.75 3.28 -3.04
CA THR A 32 15.50 3.86 -3.53
C THR A 32 15.78 4.92 -4.60
N ASP A 33 15.20 4.73 -5.80
CA ASP A 33 15.14 5.68 -6.92
C ASP A 33 16.44 6.45 -7.25
N ARG A 34 17.60 5.82 -7.10
CA ARG A 34 18.93 6.44 -7.30
C ARG A 34 19.22 6.94 -8.72
N GLY A 35 18.44 6.48 -9.70
CA GLY A 35 18.47 7.01 -11.07
C GLY A 35 17.68 8.31 -11.26
N HIS A 36 16.88 8.71 -10.27
CA HIS A 36 16.15 9.97 -10.28
C HIS A 36 17.03 11.09 -9.69
N PRO A 37 17.15 12.28 -10.32
CA PRO A 37 18.03 13.34 -9.86
C PRO A 37 17.82 13.74 -8.40
N TYR A 38 16.56 13.74 -7.93
CA TYR A 38 16.23 14.05 -6.53
C TYR A 38 16.89 13.09 -5.53
N PHE A 39 17.06 11.82 -5.88
CA PHE A 39 17.75 10.84 -5.03
C PHE A 39 19.08 10.43 -5.63
N GLY A 40 19.66 11.22 -6.54
CA GLY A 40 20.91 10.90 -7.23
C GLY A 40 22.14 11.43 -6.49
N GLY A 41 23.33 11.04 -6.92
CA GLY A 41 24.59 11.54 -6.34
C GLY A 41 25.08 10.75 -5.12
N PRO A 42 26.14 11.19 -4.43
CA PRO A 42 26.76 10.45 -3.33
C PRO A 42 25.79 10.14 -2.19
N GLU A 43 25.96 9.01 -1.50
CA GLU A 43 25.11 8.62 -0.37
C GLU A 43 25.43 9.43 0.90
N GLU A 44 26.70 9.75 1.10
CA GLU A 44 27.18 10.43 2.31
C GLU A 44 26.69 11.87 2.34
N GLY A 45 26.03 12.25 3.43
CA GLY A 45 25.47 13.60 3.60
C GLY A 45 24.28 13.93 2.70
N HIS A 46 23.67 12.94 2.01
CA HIS A 46 22.59 13.21 1.07
C HIS A 46 21.31 13.66 1.79
N PRO A 47 20.83 14.91 1.57
CA PRO A 47 19.72 15.47 2.34
C PRO A 47 18.40 14.71 2.11
N HIS A 48 18.05 14.39 0.86
CA HIS A 48 16.78 13.70 0.58
C HIS A 48 16.77 12.23 1.02
N LEU A 49 17.91 11.53 1.01
CA LEU A 49 17.99 10.19 1.60
C LEU A 49 17.87 10.25 3.14
N ALA A 50 18.47 11.27 3.77
CA ALA A 50 18.31 11.49 5.21
C ALA A 50 16.85 11.77 5.58
N ALA A 51 16.17 12.65 4.84
CA ALA A 51 14.75 12.96 5.02
C ALA A 51 13.87 11.71 4.82
N LEU A 52 14.13 10.92 3.77
CA LEU A 52 13.39 9.67 3.54
C LEU A 52 13.59 8.66 4.69
N GLN A 53 14.81 8.55 5.21
CA GLN A 53 15.11 7.71 6.37
C GLN A 53 14.40 8.21 7.64
N ALA A 54 14.41 9.51 7.90
CA ALA A 54 13.75 10.12 9.05
C ALA A 54 12.23 9.91 9.01
N LEU A 55 11.60 10.17 7.86
CA LEU A 55 10.17 9.94 7.62
C LEU A 55 9.77 8.49 7.91
N LEU A 56 10.47 7.52 7.32
CA LEU A 56 10.14 6.09 7.45
C LEU A 56 10.41 5.56 8.87
N THR A 57 11.50 6.01 9.50
CA THR A 57 11.82 5.63 10.87
C THR A 57 10.77 6.18 11.83
N THR A 58 10.37 7.45 11.67
CA THR A 58 9.32 8.09 12.47
C THR A 58 7.99 7.36 12.30
N PHE A 59 7.61 7.02 11.06
CA PHE A 59 6.40 6.25 10.80
C PHE A 59 6.42 4.90 11.53
N ALA A 60 7.51 4.15 11.40
CA ALA A 60 7.63 2.81 11.95
C ALA A 60 7.57 2.78 13.48
N LEU A 61 8.16 3.78 14.14
CA LEU A 61 8.09 3.95 15.60
C LEU A 61 6.71 4.42 16.07
N GLY A 62 6.05 5.28 15.30
CA GLY A 62 4.68 5.74 15.59
C GLY A 62 3.60 4.67 15.37
N HIS A 63 3.87 3.66 14.53
CA HIS A 63 2.92 2.61 14.16
C HIS A 63 3.48 1.20 14.42
N PRO A 64 3.80 0.82 15.67
CA PRO A 64 4.56 -0.40 15.97
C PRO A 64 3.89 -1.71 15.54
N ARG A 65 2.56 -1.73 15.38
CA ARG A 65 1.83 -2.92 14.87
C ARG A 65 2.11 -3.21 13.39
N LEU A 66 2.39 -2.19 12.60
CA LEU A 66 2.78 -2.32 11.20
C LEU A 66 4.30 -2.26 11.06
N SER A 67 4.93 -1.34 11.78
CA SER A 67 6.35 -1.01 11.71
C SER A 67 6.81 -0.71 10.27
N TYR A 68 8.10 -0.87 10.01
CA TYR A 68 8.67 -0.78 8.67
C TYR A 68 8.61 -2.13 7.97
N CYS A 69 8.21 -2.11 6.70
CA CYS A 69 8.25 -3.26 5.80
C CYS A 69 8.99 -2.89 4.52
N GLN A 70 9.73 -3.85 3.96
CA GLN A 70 10.47 -3.66 2.73
C GLN A 70 9.55 -3.16 1.60
N GLY A 71 9.99 -2.13 0.87
CA GLY A 71 9.21 -1.49 -0.19
C GLY A 71 8.36 -0.31 0.26
N MET A 72 8.25 -0.02 1.56
CA MET A 72 7.61 1.22 2.03
C MET A 72 8.39 2.48 1.62
N SER A 73 9.71 2.36 1.37
CA SER A 73 10.50 3.46 0.82
C SER A 73 10.07 3.83 -0.60
N ASP A 74 9.70 2.85 -1.42
CA ASP A 74 9.20 3.07 -2.80
C ASP A 74 7.85 3.77 -2.83
N VAL A 75 7.06 3.65 -1.75
CA VAL A 75 5.79 4.36 -1.57
C VAL A 75 6.01 5.78 -1.05
N ALA A 76 6.99 5.99 -0.17
CA ALA A 76 7.28 7.29 0.43
C ALA A 76 8.09 8.22 -0.50
N ALA A 77 9.00 7.67 -1.30
CA ALA A 77 9.90 8.45 -2.16
C ALA A 77 9.17 9.39 -3.13
N PRO A 78 8.09 8.99 -3.82
CA PRO A 78 7.31 9.88 -4.68
C PRO A 78 6.69 11.06 -3.92
N LEU A 79 6.19 10.83 -2.70
CA LEU A 79 5.60 11.89 -1.89
C LEU A 79 6.67 12.91 -1.50
N LEU A 80 7.84 12.44 -1.07
CA LEU A 80 8.95 13.33 -0.69
C LEU A 80 9.47 14.12 -1.88
N ALA A 81 9.68 13.49 -3.03
CA ALA A 81 10.16 14.15 -4.23
C ALA A 81 9.20 15.23 -4.78
N VAL A 82 7.89 15.02 -4.63
CA VAL A 82 6.87 15.97 -5.11
C VAL A 82 6.64 17.11 -4.12
N LEU A 83 6.62 16.82 -2.81
CA LEU A 83 6.34 17.81 -1.78
C LEU A 83 7.57 18.61 -1.35
N ASP A 84 8.75 18.01 -1.50
CA ASP A 84 10.05 18.55 -1.08
C ASP A 84 10.09 19.07 0.37
N ASP A 85 9.28 18.46 1.22
CA ASP A 85 9.18 18.77 2.65
C ASP A 85 8.92 17.48 3.44
N GLU A 86 9.81 17.17 4.39
CA GLU A 86 9.76 15.93 5.17
C GLU A 86 8.45 15.81 5.98
N ALA A 87 7.98 16.91 6.57
CA ALA A 87 6.81 16.91 7.45
C ALA A 87 5.52 16.72 6.65
N GLN A 88 5.35 17.44 5.53
CA GLN A 88 4.24 17.26 4.60
C GLN A 88 4.23 15.84 4.03
N ALA A 89 5.39 15.35 3.57
CA ALA A 89 5.52 13.99 3.05
C ALA A 89 5.16 12.95 4.12
N PHE A 90 5.56 13.15 5.38
CA PHE A 90 5.20 12.27 6.49
C PHE A 90 3.67 12.23 6.73
N LEU A 91 3.00 13.38 6.73
CA LEU A 91 1.56 13.47 6.92
C LEU A 91 0.79 12.78 5.78
N CYS A 92 1.22 13.04 4.53
CA CYS A 92 0.69 12.38 3.35
C CYS A 92 0.92 10.87 3.40
N PHE A 93 2.12 10.43 3.79
CA PHE A 93 2.46 9.02 3.92
C PHE A 93 1.61 8.32 4.98
N CYS A 94 1.43 8.92 6.16
CA CYS A 94 0.54 8.40 7.19
C CYS A 94 -0.89 8.24 6.68
N SER A 95 -1.39 9.24 5.95
CA SER A 95 -2.73 9.19 5.37
C SER A 95 -2.86 8.08 4.32
N LEU A 96 -1.89 7.96 3.43
CA LEU A 96 -1.85 6.91 2.40
C LEU A 96 -1.75 5.51 3.01
N MET A 97 -0.98 5.36 4.09
CA MET A 97 -0.81 4.09 4.77
C MET A 97 -2.08 3.59 5.46
N ARG A 98 -3.07 4.45 5.77
CA ARG A 98 -4.41 3.99 6.20
C ARG A 98 -5.06 3.10 5.14
N ARG A 99 -4.80 3.37 3.85
CA ARG A 99 -5.28 2.59 2.71
C ARG A 99 -4.36 1.41 2.38
N LEU A 100 -3.05 1.63 2.35
CA LEU A 100 -2.08 0.64 1.86
C LEU A 100 -1.59 -0.35 2.93
N ALA A 101 -1.74 -0.04 4.23
CA ALA A 101 -1.28 -0.89 5.33
C ALA A 101 -1.66 -2.38 5.20
N PRO A 102 -2.87 -2.77 4.76
CA PRO A 102 -3.21 -4.18 4.60
C PRO A 102 -2.26 -4.97 3.68
N ARG A 103 -1.59 -4.32 2.72
CA ARG A 103 -0.62 -4.94 1.81
C ARG A 103 0.73 -5.24 2.48
N PHE A 104 1.09 -4.43 3.47
CA PHE A 104 2.34 -4.55 4.23
C PHE A 104 2.18 -5.31 5.56
N ARG A 105 0.95 -5.63 5.97
CA ARG A 105 0.72 -6.34 7.23
C ARG A 105 1.38 -7.73 7.24
N PRO A 106 1.98 -8.13 8.37
CA PRO A 106 2.43 -9.50 8.58
C PRO A 106 1.31 -10.52 8.29
N GLY A 107 1.67 -11.65 7.68
CA GLY A 107 0.73 -12.69 7.28
C GLY A 107 0.05 -12.48 5.93
N GLY A 108 0.36 -11.39 5.19
CA GLY A 108 0.10 -11.27 3.75
C GLY A 108 -1.36 -11.20 3.31
N ARG A 109 -2.33 -11.20 4.23
CA ARG A 109 -3.77 -11.30 3.92
C ARG A 109 -4.26 -10.26 2.92
N GLY A 110 -3.81 -9.01 3.02
CA GLY A 110 -4.21 -7.96 2.09
C GLY A 110 -3.70 -8.22 0.67
N LEU A 111 -2.45 -8.68 0.56
CA LEU A 111 -1.86 -9.04 -0.73
C LEU A 111 -2.47 -10.33 -1.30
N SER A 112 -2.73 -11.34 -0.46
CA SER A 112 -3.45 -12.56 -0.88
C SER A 112 -4.82 -12.25 -1.46
N ARG A 113 -5.54 -11.26 -0.89
CA ARG A 113 -6.82 -10.78 -1.45
C ARG A 113 -6.62 -10.12 -2.81
N ALA A 114 -5.60 -9.27 -2.96
CA ALA A 114 -5.27 -8.64 -4.25
C ALA A 114 -4.96 -9.68 -5.33
N PHE A 115 -4.17 -10.70 -5.00
CA PHE A 115 -3.90 -11.83 -5.91
C PHE A 115 -5.18 -12.60 -6.28
N ALA A 116 -6.05 -12.90 -5.30
CA ALA A 116 -7.31 -13.57 -5.58
C ALA A 116 -8.21 -12.75 -6.50
N HIS A 117 -8.18 -11.42 -6.39
CA HIS A 117 -8.88 -10.52 -7.32
C HIS A 117 -8.25 -10.57 -8.72
N LEU A 118 -6.92 -10.44 -8.81
CA LEU A 118 -6.20 -10.46 -10.07
C LEU A 118 -6.41 -11.78 -10.85
N ARG A 119 -6.33 -12.94 -10.17
CA ARG A 119 -6.62 -14.23 -10.80
C ARG A 119 -8.04 -14.34 -11.35
N ARG A 120 -9.03 -13.81 -10.62
CA ARG A 120 -10.43 -13.79 -11.08
C ARG A 120 -10.61 -12.86 -12.28
N LEU A 121 -9.97 -11.69 -12.27
CA LEU A 121 -9.98 -10.76 -13.38
C LEU A 121 -9.35 -11.39 -14.62
N LEU A 122 -8.14 -11.96 -14.49
CA LEU A 122 -7.43 -12.58 -15.61
C LEU A 122 -8.22 -13.72 -16.23
N ARG A 123 -8.75 -14.63 -15.40
CA ARG A 123 -9.59 -15.75 -15.87
C ARG A 123 -10.81 -15.29 -16.66
N ARG A 124 -11.36 -14.11 -16.35
CA ARG A 124 -12.53 -13.56 -17.04
C ARG A 124 -12.18 -12.72 -18.26
N ALA A 125 -11.11 -11.94 -18.18
CA ALA A 125 -10.67 -11.04 -19.26
C ALA A 125 -9.99 -11.82 -20.39
N ASP A 126 -9.16 -12.82 -20.04
CA ASP A 126 -8.43 -13.64 -21.00
C ASP A 126 -8.34 -15.11 -20.50
N PRO A 127 -9.38 -15.92 -20.76
CA PRO A 127 -9.40 -17.32 -20.36
C PRO A 127 -8.30 -18.16 -21.02
N GLN A 128 -7.88 -17.81 -22.24
CA GLN A 128 -6.85 -18.54 -22.98
C GLN A 128 -5.47 -18.35 -22.32
N PHE A 129 -5.12 -17.10 -22.01
CA PHE A 129 -3.88 -16.81 -21.30
C PHE A 129 -3.88 -17.37 -19.87
N TRP A 130 -5.03 -17.30 -19.18
CA TRP A 130 -5.18 -17.99 -17.89
C TRP A 130 -4.90 -19.49 -18.00
N GLY A 131 -5.46 -20.16 -19.01
CA GLY A 131 -5.22 -21.58 -19.29
C GLY A 131 -3.74 -21.89 -19.55
N PHE A 132 -3.07 -21.04 -20.33
CA PHE A 132 -1.63 -21.14 -20.59
C PHE A 132 -0.79 -21.07 -19.31
N LEU A 133 -1.10 -20.13 -18.41
CA LEU A 133 -0.42 -19.99 -17.12
C LEU A 133 -0.71 -21.17 -16.19
N ALA A 134 -1.96 -21.64 -16.16
CA ALA A 134 -2.37 -22.78 -15.34
C ALA A 134 -1.62 -24.06 -15.73
N ALA A 135 -1.51 -24.33 -17.04
CA ALA A 135 -0.76 -25.47 -17.57
C ALA A 135 0.74 -25.43 -17.22
N ARG A 136 1.28 -24.26 -16.91
CA ARG A 136 2.69 -24.04 -16.53
C ARG A 136 2.91 -23.86 -15.03
N GLY A 137 1.86 -24.01 -14.22
CA GLY A 137 1.95 -23.78 -12.78
C GLY A 137 2.14 -22.31 -12.37
N ALA A 138 2.03 -21.35 -13.30
CA ALA A 138 2.25 -19.92 -13.06
C ALA A 138 0.96 -19.11 -12.78
N HIS A 139 -0.13 -19.81 -12.47
CA HIS A 139 -1.46 -19.20 -12.28
C HIS A 139 -1.67 -18.59 -10.89
N ASP A 140 -0.71 -18.76 -9.98
CA ASP A 140 -0.66 -18.04 -8.70
C ASP A 140 -0.32 -16.55 -8.90
N LEU A 141 0.29 -16.22 -10.04
CA LEU A 141 0.71 -14.90 -10.50
C LEU A 141 1.81 -14.27 -9.64
N LEU A 142 2.68 -15.07 -9.00
CA LEU A 142 3.71 -14.52 -8.10
C LEU A 142 4.66 -13.50 -8.75
N PHE A 143 4.82 -13.55 -10.07
CA PHE A 143 5.54 -12.52 -10.84
C PHE A 143 4.90 -11.12 -10.74
N CYS A 144 3.62 -11.01 -10.38
CA CYS A 144 2.92 -9.76 -10.10
C CYS A 144 3.05 -9.29 -8.64
N TYR A 145 3.83 -9.96 -7.78
CA TYR A 145 3.96 -9.59 -6.36
C TYR A 145 4.37 -8.13 -6.19
N ARG A 146 5.43 -7.72 -6.91
CA ARG A 146 5.95 -6.36 -6.87
C ARG A 146 4.91 -5.34 -7.35
N TRP A 147 4.16 -5.69 -8.40
CA TRP A 147 3.13 -4.85 -9.00
C TRP A 147 2.05 -4.50 -7.98
N LEU A 148 1.55 -5.52 -7.28
CA LEU A 148 0.49 -5.37 -6.29
C LEU A 148 1.00 -4.73 -4.99
N LEU A 149 2.22 -5.03 -4.57
CA LEU A 149 2.77 -4.45 -3.34
C LEU A 149 3.03 -2.95 -3.50
N LEU A 150 3.57 -2.53 -4.64
CA LEU A 150 4.08 -1.17 -4.88
C LEU A 150 3.18 -0.32 -5.78
N GLU A 151 1.92 -0.72 -6.01
CA GLU A 151 0.99 -0.01 -6.90
C GLU A 151 1.62 0.29 -8.28
N LEU A 152 2.32 -0.70 -8.85
CA LEU A 152 3.04 -0.61 -10.13
C LEU A 152 4.19 0.42 -10.20
N LYS A 153 4.58 1.09 -9.10
CA LYS A 153 5.63 2.13 -9.08
C LYS A 153 6.93 1.72 -9.79
N ARG A 154 7.32 0.45 -9.69
CA ARG A 154 8.57 -0.08 -10.25
C ARG A 154 8.46 -0.58 -11.69
N GLU A 155 7.28 -0.46 -12.31
CA GLU A 155 7.03 -0.89 -13.69
C GLU A 155 7.11 0.28 -14.70
N PHE A 156 7.26 1.50 -14.20
CA PHE A 156 7.26 2.72 -14.99
C PHE A 156 8.46 3.61 -14.65
N ALA A 157 8.85 4.47 -15.60
CA ALA A 157 9.75 5.59 -15.33
C ALA A 157 9.14 6.51 -14.27
N PHE A 158 9.96 7.31 -13.58
CA PHE A 158 9.52 8.05 -12.41
C PHE A 158 8.27 8.91 -12.66
N GLU A 159 8.27 9.72 -13.73
CA GLU A 159 7.15 10.58 -14.12
C GLU A 159 5.87 9.81 -14.47
N ASP A 160 5.99 8.70 -15.20
CA ASP A 160 4.83 7.87 -15.56
C ASP A 160 4.26 7.15 -14.34
N ALA A 161 5.13 6.73 -13.43
CA ALA A 161 4.74 6.21 -12.14
C ALA A 161 3.95 7.24 -11.34
N LEU A 162 4.34 8.52 -11.32
CA LEU A 162 3.57 9.56 -10.62
C LEU A 162 2.14 9.62 -11.14
N ARG A 163 1.94 9.65 -12.47
CA ARG A 163 0.59 9.66 -13.07
C ARG A 163 -0.24 8.44 -12.68
N VAL A 164 0.36 7.25 -12.72
CA VAL A 164 -0.32 6.01 -12.31
C VAL A 164 -0.70 6.07 -10.83
N LEU A 165 0.19 6.57 -9.97
CA LEU A 165 -0.04 6.71 -8.54
C LEU A 165 -1.12 7.75 -8.23
N GLU A 166 -1.14 8.90 -8.90
CA GLU A 166 -2.19 9.93 -8.75
C GLU A 166 -3.59 9.35 -9.02
N ILE A 167 -3.75 8.63 -10.13
CA ILE A 167 -5.01 7.98 -10.49
C ILE A 167 -5.35 6.87 -9.48
N THR A 168 -4.36 6.07 -9.11
CA THR A 168 -4.56 4.95 -8.19
C THR A 168 -4.95 5.45 -6.80
N TRP A 169 -4.28 6.49 -6.28
CA TRP A 169 -4.49 7.02 -4.94
C TRP A 169 -5.75 7.89 -4.82
N SER A 170 -6.20 8.52 -5.90
CA SER A 170 -7.49 9.23 -5.97
C SER A 170 -8.71 8.30 -6.12
N SER A 171 -8.51 7.06 -6.58
CA SER A 171 -9.63 6.10 -6.70
C SER A 171 -10.28 5.77 -5.35
N LEU A 172 -11.60 5.55 -5.39
CA LEU A 172 -12.40 5.25 -4.19
C LEU A 172 -11.86 4.01 -3.46
N PRO A 173 -11.79 4.05 -2.11
CA PRO A 173 -11.46 2.85 -1.36
C PRO A 173 -12.55 1.78 -1.56
N PRO A 174 -12.24 0.49 -1.36
CA PRO A 174 -13.20 -0.61 -1.56
C PRO A 174 -14.53 -0.52 -0.78
N ALA A 175 -14.58 0.35 0.23
CA ALA A 175 -15.79 0.72 0.96
C ALA A 175 -15.72 2.24 1.21
N PRO A 176 -16.23 3.08 0.30
CA PRO A 176 -16.19 4.51 0.50
C PRO A 176 -17.09 4.91 1.68
N PRO A 177 -16.67 5.86 2.54
CA PRO A 177 -17.55 6.41 3.55
C PRO A 177 -18.80 7.01 2.88
N PRO A 178 -19.99 6.91 3.52
CA PRO A 178 -21.18 7.54 2.97
C PRO A 178 -20.93 9.04 2.83
N PRO A 179 -21.32 9.66 1.69
CA PRO A 179 -21.04 11.07 1.45
C PRO A 179 -21.71 11.93 2.53
N PRO A 180 -20.99 12.86 3.19
CA PRO A 180 -21.60 13.82 4.08
C PRO A 180 -22.44 14.78 3.23
N GLY A 181 -23.76 14.58 3.20
CA GLY A 181 -24.69 15.53 2.58
C GLY A 181 -24.73 15.55 1.05
N GLY A 182 -24.77 14.38 0.39
CA GLY A 182 -25.50 14.29 -0.89
C GLY A 182 -24.71 14.49 -2.18
N VAL A 183 -23.38 14.36 -2.18
CA VAL A 183 -22.65 14.16 -3.45
C VAL A 183 -22.57 12.65 -3.73
N PRO A 184 -23.30 12.11 -4.71
CA PRO A 184 -23.21 10.70 -5.05
C PRO A 184 -21.80 10.41 -5.55
N LEU A 185 -21.14 9.40 -4.95
CA LEU A 185 -19.86 8.94 -5.46
C LEU A 185 -20.11 8.24 -6.79
N LEU A 186 -19.60 8.82 -7.87
CA LEU A 186 -19.68 8.22 -9.20
C LEU A 186 -18.90 6.88 -9.17
N GLY A 187 -19.63 5.76 -9.24
CA GLY A 187 -19.07 4.41 -9.10
C GLY A 187 -19.34 3.69 -7.76
N ALA A 188 -20.21 4.21 -6.88
CA ALA A 188 -20.74 3.46 -5.73
C ALA A 188 -21.43 2.14 -6.18
N PRO A 189 -21.39 1.08 -5.35
CA PRO A 189 -21.16 -0.29 -5.79
C PRO A 189 -22.22 -0.80 -6.75
N LEU A 190 -21.79 -1.63 -7.72
CA LEU A 190 -22.68 -2.53 -8.47
C LEU A 190 -23.71 -3.09 -7.49
N GLY A 191 -24.97 -2.68 -7.69
CA GLY A 191 -26.00 -2.69 -6.66
C GLY A 191 -26.10 -4.01 -5.90
N ALA A 192 -26.63 -3.93 -4.67
CA ALA A 192 -27.01 -5.10 -3.90
C ALA A 192 -27.71 -6.10 -4.83
N ARG A 193 -27.14 -7.29 -5.00
CA ARG A 193 -27.85 -8.44 -5.58
C ARG A 193 -28.92 -8.86 -4.58
N GLY A 194 -30.01 -8.11 -4.54
CA GLY A 194 -31.20 -8.36 -3.73
C GLY A 194 -32.41 -8.48 -4.64
N GLY A 195 -32.60 -9.68 -5.18
CA GLY A 195 -33.72 -10.00 -6.05
C GLY A 195 -33.59 -11.43 -6.53
N ALA A 196 -33.83 -12.39 -5.63
CA ALA A 196 -34.06 -13.77 -6.04
C ALA A 196 -35.27 -13.79 -6.99
N PRO A 197 -35.23 -14.53 -8.11
CA PRO A 197 -36.41 -14.69 -8.95
C PRO A 197 -37.49 -15.41 -8.13
N LYS A 198 -38.67 -14.80 -8.02
CA LYS A 198 -39.86 -15.48 -7.48
C LYS A 198 -40.18 -16.65 -8.42
N SER A 199 -40.06 -17.88 -7.92
CA SER A 199 -40.59 -19.07 -8.57
C SER A 199 -42.11 -18.92 -8.73
N PRO A 200 -42.69 -19.21 -9.90
CA PRO A 200 -44.14 -19.22 -10.05
C PRO A 200 -44.71 -20.38 -9.23
N SER A 201 -45.65 -20.08 -8.34
CA SER A 201 -46.45 -21.09 -7.66
C SER A 201 -47.40 -21.73 -8.67
N THR A 202 -47.15 -22.98 -9.03
CA THR A 202 -48.17 -23.85 -9.64
C THR A 202 -49.20 -24.19 -8.56
N SER A 203 -50.36 -23.53 -8.63
CA SER A 203 -51.55 -23.95 -7.88
C SER A 203 -52.25 -25.03 -8.69
N THR A 204 -52.21 -26.25 -8.18
CA THR A 204 -53.07 -27.36 -8.58
C THR A 204 -54.53 -27.00 -8.33
N ARG A 205 -55.37 -27.14 -9.37
CA ARG A 205 -56.73 -27.65 -9.24
C ARG A 205 -57.16 -28.29 -10.54
#